data_AF-A0A8H6BUH6-F1
#
_entry.id   AF-A0A8H6BUH6-F1
#
_cell.length_a   1.000
_cell.length_b   1.000
_cell.length_c   1.000
_cell.angle_alpha   90.00
_cell.angle_beta   90.00
_cell.angle_gamma   90.00
#
_symmetry.space_group_name_H-M   'P 1'
#
loop_
_entity.id
_entity.type
_entity.pdbx_description
1 polymer ?
#
loop_
_entity_poly.entity_id
_entity_poly.type
_entity_poly.pdbx_seq_one_letter_code
_entity_poly.pdbx_strand_id
1 'polypeptide(L)'
;MQSLHFILIVLFFISCISNALTIQKDSLGLKRTSLSSTFDPHDAFETAVNSTWSTFWNNTNQGFSQSDPSCLESQTFQYSVVWDVAVAGLAIVESRDISKTNDVATSLYKYQNSHGWFAATPGNTHSYVDDNCQVLWVFLQAYELTHNEKYLTTANKLMELIQGQWSNEVGGVRWKVDGDYIASISTLEAALSAVKLYEQNKDDSLLSFAKKCLSWLDDNLLDKSDGFYYDGLNVNNKTILIKGN
;
A
#
# COMPACT_ATOMS: atom_id res chain seq x y z
N MET A 1 -13.78 -15.79 -1.50
CA MET A 1 -15.09 -15.22 -1.10
C MET A 1 -15.04 -14.44 0.23
N GLN A 2 -13.91 -13.82 0.58
CA GLN A 2 -13.78 -12.86 1.71
C GLN A 2 -13.21 -11.49 1.27
N SER A 3 -12.82 -11.33 0.00
CA SER A 3 -12.30 -10.06 -0.55
C SER A 3 -13.38 -9.08 -1.02
N LEU A 4 -14.62 -9.54 -1.20
CA LEU A 4 -15.70 -8.70 -1.76
C LEU A 4 -16.37 -7.77 -0.72
N HIS A 5 -16.17 -8.01 0.58
CA HIS A 5 -16.76 -7.18 1.63
C HIS A 5 -15.91 -5.95 2.00
N PHE A 6 -14.64 -5.89 1.60
CA PHE A 6 -13.77 -4.75 1.92
C PHE A 6 -13.85 -3.61 0.90
N ILE A 7 -14.11 -3.93 -0.38
CA ILE A 7 -14.20 -2.94 -1.47
C ILE A 7 -15.43 -2.02 -1.32
N LEU A 8 -16.52 -2.54 -0.74
CA LEU A 8 -17.73 -1.73 -0.49
C LEU A 8 -17.55 -0.68 0.61
N ILE A 9 -16.60 -0.86 1.53
CA ILE A 9 -16.40 0.06 2.66
C ILE A 9 -15.63 1.31 2.22
N VAL A 10 -14.67 1.18 1.31
CA VAL A 10 -13.83 2.31 0.84
C VAL A 10 -14.61 3.27 -0.06
N LEU A 11 -15.55 2.77 -0.87
CA LEU A 11 -16.39 3.61 -1.75
C LEU A 11 -17.52 4.34 -1.01
N PHE A 12 -17.91 3.88 0.18
CA PHE A 12 -18.97 4.53 0.97
C PHE A 12 -18.50 5.82 1.66
N PHE A 13 -17.20 5.95 1.97
CA PHE A 13 -16.66 7.14 2.65
C PHE A 13 -16.45 8.35 1.73
N ILE A 14 -16.24 8.15 0.43
CA ILE A 14 -16.06 9.27 -0.53
C ILE A 14 -17.41 9.92 -0.91
N SER A 15 -18.52 9.17 -0.87
CA SER A 15 -19.84 9.70 -1.21
C SER A 15 -20.50 10.54 -0.11
N CYS A 16 -20.09 10.40 1.16
CA CYS A 16 -20.75 11.06 2.29
C CYS A 16 -20.35 12.53 2.50
N ILE A 17 -19.33 13.03 1.80
CA ILE A 17 -18.85 14.42 1.96
C ILE A 17 -19.64 15.41 1.07
N SER A 18 -20.40 14.93 0.07
CA SER A 18 -21.04 15.82 -0.92
C SER A 18 -22.53 16.11 -0.73
N ASN A 19 -23.22 15.53 0.26
CA ASN A 19 -24.68 15.68 0.43
C ASN A 19 -25.13 16.22 1.81
N ALA A 20 -24.23 16.79 2.61
CA ALA A 20 -24.58 17.41 3.88
C ALA A 20 -25.07 18.86 3.72
N LEU A 21 -25.98 19.14 2.80
CA LEU A 21 -26.73 20.39 2.75
C LEU A 21 -28.15 20.09 2.28
N THR A 22 -29.12 20.56 3.07
CA THR A 22 -30.57 20.61 2.80
C THR A 22 -31.41 19.42 3.27
N ILE A 23 -31.76 19.38 4.57
CA ILE A 23 -33.08 18.89 5.00
C ILE A 23 -33.65 19.82 6.08
N GLN A 24 -34.89 20.23 5.83
CA GLN A 24 -35.71 21.19 6.55
C GLN A 24 -36.23 20.61 7.88
N LYS A 25 -36.33 21.48 8.88
CA LYS A 25 -36.63 21.18 10.28
C LYS A 25 -38.15 21.12 10.49
N ASP A 26 -38.71 19.93 10.68
CA ASP A 26 -40.06 19.77 11.24
C ASP A 26 -40.03 18.97 12.54
N SER A 27 -40.80 19.49 13.50
CA SER A 27 -40.79 19.14 14.92
C SER A 27 -41.64 17.91 15.24
N LEU A 28 -41.01 16.86 15.78
CA LEU A 28 -41.67 15.88 16.63
C LEU A 28 -40.80 15.60 17.85
N GLY A 29 -41.37 15.88 19.03
CA GLY A 29 -40.72 15.76 20.32
C GLY A 29 -40.42 14.31 20.69
N LEU A 30 -39.17 13.91 20.52
CA LEU A 30 -38.55 12.80 21.22
C LEU A 30 -37.42 13.40 22.07
N LYS A 31 -37.50 13.23 23.39
CA LYS A 31 -36.35 13.44 24.29
C LYS A 31 -35.31 12.37 23.96
N ARG A 32 -34.53 12.61 22.90
CA ARG A 32 -33.31 11.90 22.60
C ARG A 32 -32.29 12.44 23.58
N THR A 33 -31.89 11.64 24.56
CA THR A 33 -30.65 11.87 25.31
C THR A 33 -29.55 12.00 24.27
N SER A 34 -29.10 13.23 24.02
CA SER A 34 -28.11 13.52 22.99
C SER A 34 -26.74 13.12 23.50
N LEU A 35 -26.41 11.83 23.41
CA LEU A 35 -25.03 11.45 23.15
C LEU A 35 -24.77 11.74 21.67
N SER A 36 -24.61 13.02 21.37
CA SER A 36 -24.03 13.45 20.11
C SER A 36 -22.53 13.24 20.21
N SER A 37 -22.07 11.99 20.08
CA SER A 37 -20.68 11.77 19.68
C SER A 37 -20.60 12.23 18.22
N THR A 38 -20.15 13.45 17.99
CA THR A 38 -19.76 13.90 16.65
C THR A 38 -18.63 12.99 16.19
N PHE A 39 -18.81 12.31 15.06
CA PHE A 39 -17.73 11.52 14.46
C PHE A 39 -16.58 12.46 14.09
N ASP A 40 -15.38 12.14 14.55
CA ASP A 40 -14.14 12.78 14.16
C ASP A 40 -13.27 11.78 13.39
N PRO A 41 -12.97 12.04 12.10
CA PRO A 41 -12.13 11.12 11.31
C PRO A 41 -10.71 11.00 11.84
N HIS A 42 -10.17 12.03 12.51
CA HIS A 42 -8.84 11.95 13.12
C HIS A 42 -8.84 10.99 14.31
N ASP A 43 -9.81 11.13 15.23
CA ASP A 43 -9.95 10.21 16.37
C ASP A 43 -10.20 8.77 15.90
N ALA A 44 -10.98 8.59 14.83
CA ALA A 44 -11.22 7.28 14.23
C ALA A 44 -9.93 6.65 13.66
N PHE A 45 -9.13 7.44 12.94
CA PHE A 45 -7.83 7.01 12.42
C PHE A 45 -6.86 6.63 13.55
N GLU A 46 -6.69 7.50 14.54
CA GLU A 46 -5.80 7.24 15.69
C GLU A 46 -6.24 6.00 16.46
N THR A 47 -7.54 5.82 16.68
CA THR A 47 -8.08 4.63 17.34
C THR A 47 -7.77 3.36 16.53
N ALA A 48 -7.92 3.40 15.21
CA ALA A 48 -7.66 2.26 14.34
C ALA A 48 -6.17 1.89 14.28
N VAL A 49 -5.29 2.88 14.16
CA VAL A 49 -3.82 2.67 14.15
C VAL A 49 -3.34 2.13 15.49
N ASN A 50 -3.79 2.72 16.60
CA ASN A 50 -3.40 2.26 17.93
C ASN A 50 -3.92 0.84 18.22
N SER A 51 -5.13 0.52 17.77
CA SER A 51 -5.70 -0.83 17.90
C SER A 51 -4.89 -1.84 17.08
N THR A 52 -4.60 -1.53 15.80
CA THR A 52 -3.76 -2.34 14.93
C THR A 52 -2.39 -2.62 15.56
N TRP A 53 -1.74 -1.57 16.07
CA TRP A 53 -0.46 -1.72 16.79
C TRP A 53 -0.61 -2.64 17.99
N SER A 54 -1.57 -2.38 18.87
CA SER A 54 -1.75 -3.15 20.12
C SER A 54 -2.05 -4.63 19.89
N THR A 55 -2.73 -4.95 18.79
CA THR A 55 -3.15 -6.31 18.47
C THR A 55 -2.04 -7.09 17.76
N PHE A 56 -1.37 -6.48 16.78
CA PHE A 56 -0.52 -7.20 15.84
C PHE A 56 0.97 -6.93 16.01
N TRP A 57 1.38 -5.80 16.61
CA TRP A 57 2.80 -5.55 16.87
C TRP A 57 3.32 -6.41 18.02
N ASN A 58 4.38 -7.18 17.76
CA ASN A 58 5.01 -8.01 18.77
C ASN A 58 6.33 -7.42 19.26
N ASN A 59 6.38 -6.99 20.53
CA ASN A 59 7.59 -6.39 21.12
C ASN A 59 8.77 -7.37 21.25
N THR A 60 8.54 -8.67 21.43
CA THR A 60 9.64 -9.65 21.54
C THR A 60 10.32 -9.86 20.19
N ASN A 61 9.52 -9.99 19.14
CA ASN A 61 10.01 -10.25 17.79
C ASN A 61 10.25 -8.98 16.99
N GLN A 62 9.87 -7.80 17.49
CA GLN A 62 10.03 -6.49 16.86
C GLN A 62 9.46 -6.46 15.44
N GLY A 63 8.20 -6.87 15.28
CA GLY A 63 7.53 -6.97 13.98
C GLY A 63 6.04 -7.31 14.11
N PHE A 64 5.31 -7.16 13.01
CA PHE A 64 3.89 -7.54 12.93
C PHE A 64 3.71 -9.05 12.83
N SER A 65 2.73 -9.52 13.57
CA SER A 65 2.25 -10.89 13.55
C SER A 65 0.98 -10.99 12.70
N GLN A 66 0.89 -11.96 11.79
CA GLN A 66 -0.36 -12.29 11.10
C GLN A 66 -1.35 -13.02 12.01
N SER A 67 -0.87 -13.51 13.15
CA SER A 67 -1.65 -14.24 14.12
C SER A 67 -2.53 -13.28 14.94
N ASP A 68 -3.86 -13.42 14.84
CA ASP A 68 -4.82 -12.69 15.67
C ASP A 68 -4.93 -13.35 17.05
N PRO A 69 -4.60 -12.65 18.15
CA PRO A 69 -4.71 -13.17 19.51
C PRO A 69 -6.12 -13.66 19.89
N SER A 70 -7.16 -13.16 19.21
CA SER A 70 -8.55 -13.57 19.40
C SER A 70 -8.84 -14.95 18.81
N CYS A 71 -8.00 -15.43 17.90
CA CYS A 71 -8.11 -16.74 17.27
C CYS A 71 -7.34 -17.79 18.09
N LEU A 72 -8.08 -18.70 18.72
CA LEU A 72 -7.50 -19.74 19.60
C LEU A 72 -6.46 -20.64 18.90
N GLU A 73 -6.57 -20.82 17.59
CA GLU A 73 -5.68 -21.65 16.77
C GLU A 73 -4.42 -20.90 16.29
N SER A 74 -4.35 -19.58 16.48
CA SER A 74 -3.28 -18.71 15.96
C SER A 74 -2.65 -17.88 17.08
N GLN A 75 -2.19 -18.55 18.15
CA GLN A 75 -1.52 -17.87 19.26
C GLN A 75 0.01 -17.84 19.12
N THR A 76 0.57 -18.56 18.15
CA THR A 76 2.01 -18.55 17.90
C THR A 76 2.36 -17.41 16.95
N PHE A 77 3.42 -16.66 17.30
CA PHE A 77 3.89 -15.56 16.47
C PHE A 77 4.29 -16.07 15.09
N GLN A 78 3.80 -15.39 14.05
CA GLN A 78 4.20 -15.62 12.68
C GLN A 78 4.32 -14.26 11.99
N TYR A 79 5.46 -14.00 11.36
CA TYR A 79 5.65 -12.75 10.61
C TYR A 79 4.56 -12.60 9.55
N SER A 80 3.92 -11.42 9.52
CA SER A 80 3.06 -11.04 8.41
C SER A 80 3.87 -10.95 7.11
N VAL A 81 3.20 -11.13 5.98
CA VAL A 81 3.84 -10.89 4.68
C VAL A 81 4.19 -9.42 4.53
N VAL A 82 5.24 -9.11 3.76
CA VAL A 82 5.78 -7.74 3.67
C VAL A 82 4.75 -6.72 3.18
N TRP A 83 3.81 -7.14 2.33
CA TRP A 83 2.71 -6.30 1.88
C TRP A 83 1.87 -5.78 3.06
N ASP A 84 1.40 -6.68 3.93
CA ASP A 84 0.63 -6.30 5.12
C ASP A 84 1.44 -5.38 6.04
N VAL A 85 2.74 -5.65 6.19
CA VAL A 85 3.65 -4.81 6.97
C VAL A 85 3.80 -3.43 6.35
N ALA A 86 3.87 -3.32 5.03
CA ALA A 86 3.98 -2.04 4.33
C ALA A 86 2.70 -1.22 4.45
N VAL A 87 1.53 -1.83 4.28
CA VAL A 87 0.22 -1.17 4.43
C VAL A 87 0.00 -0.68 5.86
N ALA A 88 0.10 -1.58 6.84
CA ALA A 88 -0.08 -1.21 8.24
C ALA A 88 1.01 -0.24 8.69
N GLY A 89 2.25 -0.48 8.25
CA GLY A 89 3.41 0.37 8.52
C GLY A 89 3.21 1.79 8.02
N LEU A 90 2.73 1.98 6.79
CA LEU A 90 2.47 3.31 6.24
C LEU A 90 1.45 4.07 7.10
N ALA A 91 0.34 3.42 7.47
CA ALA A 91 -0.67 4.03 8.34
C ALA A 91 -0.09 4.44 9.73
N ILE A 92 0.83 3.65 10.27
CA ILE A 92 1.54 3.99 11.52
C ILE A 92 2.49 5.17 11.34
N VAL A 93 3.22 5.23 10.23
CA VAL A 93 4.08 6.38 9.93
C VAL A 93 3.25 7.65 9.74
N GLU A 94 2.06 7.53 9.13
CA GLU A 94 1.11 8.64 8.96
C GLU A 94 0.51 9.14 10.29
N SER A 95 0.50 8.32 11.35
CA SER A 95 0.16 8.76 12.72
C SER A 95 1.24 9.65 13.35
N ARG A 96 2.38 9.83 12.68
CA ARG A 96 3.50 10.70 13.08
C ARG A 96 4.17 10.33 14.40
N ASP A 97 3.95 9.12 14.91
CA ASP A 97 4.69 8.58 16.06
C ASP A 97 6.10 8.19 15.61
N ILE A 98 7.10 9.00 15.98
CA ILE A 98 8.49 8.79 15.57
C ILE A 98 9.06 7.47 16.12
N SER A 99 8.65 7.04 17.31
CA SER A 99 9.15 5.79 17.89
C SER A 99 8.63 4.60 17.06
N LYS A 100 7.31 4.54 16.86
CA LYS A 100 6.70 3.47 16.06
C LYS A 100 7.16 3.51 14.60
N THR A 101 7.37 4.69 14.04
CA THR A 101 7.94 4.87 12.70
C THR A 101 9.31 4.19 12.57
N ASN A 102 10.21 4.45 13.53
CA ASN A 102 11.53 3.82 13.54
C ASN A 102 11.44 2.30 13.73
N ASP A 103 10.52 1.82 14.58
CA ASP A 103 10.28 0.40 14.81
C ASP A 103 9.79 -0.30 13.53
N VAL A 104 8.80 0.28 12.85
CA VAL A 104 8.27 -0.20 11.55
C VAL A 104 9.40 -0.27 10.53
N ALA A 105 10.09 0.85 10.29
CA ALA A 105 11.16 0.93 9.29
C ALA A 105 12.31 -0.03 9.60
N THR A 106 12.64 -0.23 10.88
CA THR A 106 13.65 -1.19 11.32
C THR A 106 13.19 -2.64 11.10
N SER A 107 11.92 -2.93 11.36
CA SER A 107 11.36 -4.27 11.17
C SER A 107 11.35 -4.70 9.70
N LEU A 108 11.08 -3.76 8.77
CA LEU A 108 11.11 -4.01 7.33
C LEU A 108 12.46 -4.54 6.85
N TYR A 109 13.58 -4.09 7.43
CA TYR A 109 14.91 -4.59 7.04
C TYR A 109 15.11 -6.10 7.28
N LYS A 110 14.26 -6.76 8.07
CA LYS A 110 14.28 -8.23 8.21
C LYS A 110 13.83 -8.96 6.94
N TYR A 111 13.06 -8.28 6.10
CA TYR A 111 12.56 -8.80 4.83
C TYR A 111 13.55 -8.55 3.68
N GLN A 112 14.54 -7.67 3.87
CA GLN A 112 15.48 -7.31 2.82
C GLN A 112 16.45 -8.45 2.51
N ASN A 113 16.52 -8.85 1.24
CA ASN A 113 17.44 -9.86 0.74
C ASN A 113 18.75 -9.24 0.20
N SER A 114 19.70 -10.08 -0.19
CA SER A 114 21.03 -9.67 -0.66
C SER A 114 21.02 -8.81 -1.93
N HIS A 115 19.93 -8.80 -2.69
CA HIS A 115 19.77 -8.00 -3.91
C HIS A 115 19.10 -6.65 -3.64
N GLY A 116 18.73 -6.35 -2.38
CA GLY A 116 18.10 -5.11 -1.97
C GLY A 116 16.57 -5.11 -2.01
N TRP A 117 15.95 -6.16 -2.56
CA TRP A 117 14.50 -6.35 -2.53
C TRP A 117 14.03 -6.81 -1.16
N PHE A 118 12.81 -6.43 -0.80
CA PHE A 118 12.10 -6.91 0.39
C PHE A 118 11.24 -8.09 -0.03
N ALA A 119 11.58 -9.27 0.47
CA ALA A 119 10.91 -10.53 0.15
C ALA A 119 9.58 -10.65 0.88
N ALA A 120 8.71 -11.56 0.41
CA ALA A 120 7.38 -11.78 0.98
C ALA A 120 7.41 -12.08 2.49
N THR A 121 8.43 -12.81 2.96
CA THR A 121 8.64 -13.11 4.38
C THR A 121 10.13 -13.04 4.74
N PRO A 122 10.51 -12.86 6.03
CA PRO A 122 11.90 -12.81 6.43
C PRO A 122 12.65 -14.10 6.08
N GLY A 123 13.85 -13.97 5.50
CA GLY A 123 14.68 -15.09 5.07
C GLY A 123 14.27 -15.77 3.75
N ASN A 124 13.22 -15.27 3.08
CA ASN A 124 12.82 -15.73 1.75
C ASN A 124 13.55 -14.94 0.64
N THR A 125 13.48 -15.42 -0.60
CA THR A 125 13.97 -14.76 -1.81
C THR A 125 12.85 -14.28 -2.74
N HIS A 126 11.62 -14.81 -2.60
CA HIS A 126 10.47 -14.39 -3.40
C HIS A 126 10.10 -12.94 -3.11
N SER A 127 10.19 -12.09 -4.12
CA SER A 127 9.94 -10.64 -4.01
C SER A 127 9.00 -10.21 -5.13
N TYR A 128 8.09 -9.31 -4.80
CA TYR A 128 7.09 -8.75 -5.71
C TYR A 128 7.27 -7.23 -5.81
N VAL A 129 7.03 -6.69 -7.00
CA VAL A 129 7.39 -5.30 -7.31
C VAL A 129 6.41 -4.31 -6.69
N ASP A 130 5.12 -4.65 -6.68
CA ASP A 130 4.05 -3.96 -5.94
C ASP A 130 4.36 -3.90 -4.44
N ASP A 131 4.63 -5.04 -3.80
CA ASP A 131 5.05 -5.09 -2.39
C ASP A 131 6.19 -4.10 -2.10
N ASN A 132 7.19 -4.07 -2.98
CA ASN A 132 8.36 -3.22 -2.84
C ASN A 132 8.10 -1.74 -3.16
N CYS A 133 7.10 -1.41 -3.98
CA CYS A 133 6.62 -0.05 -4.16
C CYS A 133 6.02 0.47 -2.84
N GLN A 134 5.20 -0.34 -2.16
CA GLN A 134 4.62 0.06 -0.89
C GLN A 134 5.67 0.19 0.22
N VAL A 135 6.65 -0.72 0.27
CA VAL A 135 7.81 -0.58 1.19
C VAL A 135 8.58 0.71 0.92
N LEU A 136 8.77 1.08 -0.34
CA LEU A 136 9.39 2.36 -0.70
C LEU A 136 8.60 3.55 -0.12
N TRP A 137 7.26 3.52 -0.17
CA TRP A 137 6.43 4.59 0.40
C TRP A 137 6.64 4.74 1.91
N VAL A 138 6.73 3.62 2.64
CA VAL A 138 7.02 3.62 4.07
C VAL A 138 8.37 4.30 4.35
N PHE A 139 9.42 3.95 3.60
CA PHE A 139 10.74 4.56 3.79
C PHE A 139 10.78 6.04 3.42
N LEU A 140 10.07 6.46 2.36
CA LEU A 140 9.97 7.89 2.02
C LEU A 140 9.28 8.68 3.14
N GLN A 141 8.13 8.19 3.62
CA GLN A 141 7.38 8.88 4.67
C GLN A 141 8.16 8.87 6.01
N ALA A 142 8.85 7.77 6.32
CA ALA A 142 9.71 7.67 7.49
C ALA A 142 10.90 8.64 7.39
N TYR A 143 11.49 8.80 6.20
CA TYR A 143 12.54 9.81 5.97
C TYR A 143 12.04 11.23 6.24
N GLU A 144 10.89 11.60 5.69
CA GLU A 144 10.30 12.93 5.90
C GLU A 144 10.09 13.25 7.39
N LEU A 145 9.72 12.24 8.17
CA LEU A 145 9.39 12.40 9.59
C LEU A 145 10.64 12.40 10.50
N THR A 146 11.65 11.62 10.15
CA THR A 146 12.81 11.34 11.02
C THR A 146 14.11 11.99 10.56
N HIS A 147 14.16 12.43 9.29
CA HIS A 147 15.38 12.87 8.59
C HIS A 147 16.51 11.83 8.59
N ASN A 148 16.18 10.55 8.76
CA ASN A 148 17.17 9.48 8.71
C ASN A 148 17.49 9.11 7.25
N GLU A 149 18.65 9.60 6.77
CA GLU A 149 19.13 9.41 5.40
C GLU A 149 19.21 7.94 4.93
N LYS A 150 19.29 6.98 5.86
CA LYS A 150 19.24 5.55 5.52
C LYS A 150 17.92 5.20 4.81
N TYR A 151 16.81 5.80 5.23
CA TYR A 151 15.49 5.54 4.67
C TYR A 151 15.38 6.10 3.25
N LEU A 152 15.82 7.34 3.02
CA LEU A 152 15.85 7.91 1.67
C LEU A 152 16.77 7.12 0.74
N THR A 153 17.95 6.70 1.22
CA THR A 153 18.87 5.86 0.46
C THR A 153 18.21 4.53 0.05
N THR A 154 17.46 3.92 0.96
CA THR A 154 16.73 2.67 0.71
C THR A 154 15.63 2.87 -0.33
N ALA A 155 14.85 3.95 -0.21
CA ALA A 155 13.79 4.29 -1.16
C ALA A 155 14.32 4.53 -2.58
N ASN A 156 15.42 5.30 -2.72
CA ASN A 156 16.07 5.50 -4.02
C ASN A 156 16.53 4.17 -4.62
N LYS A 157 17.14 3.29 -3.79
CA LYS A 157 17.61 2.00 -4.28
C LYS A 157 16.46 1.10 -4.76
N LEU A 158 15.35 1.08 -4.04
CA LEU A 158 14.15 0.38 -4.47
C LEU A 158 13.60 0.94 -5.78
N MET A 159 13.58 2.26 -5.95
CA MET A 159 13.11 2.87 -7.19
C MET A 159 13.94 2.42 -8.40
N GLU A 160 15.27 2.39 -8.27
CA GLU A 160 16.16 1.87 -9.33
C GLU A 160 15.81 0.42 -9.70
N LEU A 161 15.61 -0.43 -8.68
CA LEU A 161 15.24 -1.84 -8.87
C LEU A 161 13.87 -1.99 -9.55
N ILE A 162 12.88 -1.20 -9.12
CA ILE A 162 11.52 -1.16 -9.68
C ILE A 162 11.54 -0.70 -11.14
N GLN A 163 12.28 0.37 -11.48
CA GLN A 163 12.42 0.82 -12.88
C GLN A 163 13.05 -0.28 -13.76
N GLY A 164 13.99 -1.06 -13.20
CA GLY A 164 14.60 -2.20 -13.87
C GLY A 164 13.63 -3.36 -14.18
N GLN A 165 12.43 -3.39 -13.59
CA GLN A 165 11.41 -4.39 -13.84
C GLN A 165 10.48 -4.05 -15.02
N TRP A 166 10.72 -2.92 -15.68
CA TRP A 166 10.07 -2.60 -16.95
C TRP A 166 10.41 -3.66 -18.02
N SER A 167 9.39 -4.26 -18.65
CA SER A 167 9.62 -5.20 -19.76
C SER A 167 10.02 -4.45 -21.04
N ASN A 168 11.11 -4.88 -21.66
CA ASN A 168 11.54 -4.37 -22.96
C ASN A 168 10.77 -5.02 -24.12
N GLU A 169 10.12 -6.16 -23.87
CA GLU A 169 9.38 -6.92 -24.89
C GLU A 169 7.96 -6.38 -25.11
N VAL A 170 7.25 -6.09 -24.03
CA VAL A 170 5.83 -5.70 -24.08
C VAL A 170 5.53 -4.39 -23.35
N GLY A 171 6.51 -3.82 -22.62
CA GLY A 171 6.26 -2.69 -21.72
C GLY A 171 5.57 -3.10 -20.42
N GLY A 172 5.27 -2.11 -19.59
CA GLY A 172 4.72 -2.34 -18.26
C GLY A 172 5.73 -2.97 -17.30
N VAL A 173 5.33 -3.08 -16.03
CA VAL A 173 6.20 -3.54 -14.95
C VAL A 173 5.82 -4.95 -14.52
N ARG A 174 6.83 -5.83 -14.42
CA ARG A 174 6.65 -7.19 -13.92
C ARG A 174 6.09 -7.21 -12.50
N TRP A 175 5.24 -8.18 -12.21
CA TRP A 175 4.71 -8.40 -10.88
C TRP A 175 5.72 -9.04 -9.93
N LYS A 176 6.26 -10.20 -10.33
CA LYS A 176 7.28 -10.92 -9.59
C LYS A 176 8.65 -10.65 -10.21
N VAL A 177 9.67 -10.42 -9.38
CA VAL A 177 11.03 -10.02 -9.82
C VAL A 177 11.67 -11.00 -10.82
N ASP A 178 11.35 -12.29 -10.71
CA ASP A 178 11.82 -13.38 -11.57
C ASP A 178 10.68 -14.00 -12.43
N GLY A 179 9.61 -13.24 -12.67
CA GLY A 179 8.42 -13.69 -13.40
C GLY A 179 8.18 -12.99 -14.74
N ASP A 180 7.29 -13.56 -15.54
CA ASP A 180 6.93 -13.07 -16.88
C ASP A 180 5.52 -12.46 -16.93
N TYR A 181 4.96 -12.10 -15.77
CA TYR A 181 3.64 -11.48 -15.70
C TYR A 181 3.78 -9.97 -15.50
N ILE A 182 3.18 -9.19 -16.40
CA ILE A 182 3.03 -7.74 -16.25
C ILE A 182 1.71 -7.48 -15.55
N ALA A 183 1.73 -6.85 -14.38
CA ALA A 183 0.52 -6.54 -13.64
C ALA A 183 0.20 -5.05 -13.67
N SER A 184 -1.10 -4.76 -13.71
CA SER A 184 -1.62 -3.40 -13.57
C SER A 184 -1.18 -2.77 -12.26
N ILE A 185 -1.28 -3.51 -11.15
CA ILE A 185 -0.92 -3.03 -9.81
C ILE A 185 0.56 -2.63 -9.74
N SER A 186 1.47 -3.48 -10.20
CA SER A 186 2.91 -3.18 -10.17
C SER A 186 3.26 -2.01 -11.08
N THR A 187 2.62 -1.88 -12.24
CA THR A 187 2.85 -0.75 -13.15
C THR A 187 2.34 0.57 -12.57
N LEU A 188 1.16 0.55 -11.95
CA LEU A 188 0.56 1.73 -11.32
C LEU A 188 1.33 2.16 -10.07
N GLU A 189 1.69 1.22 -9.20
CA GLU A 189 2.44 1.52 -7.98
C GLU A 189 3.87 1.96 -8.28
N ALA A 190 4.50 1.44 -9.34
CA ALA A 190 5.79 1.95 -9.81
C ALA A 190 5.68 3.40 -10.29
N ALA A 191 4.58 3.78 -10.96
CA ALA A 191 4.33 5.16 -11.35
C ALA A 191 4.15 6.07 -10.13
N LEU A 192 3.34 5.63 -9.15
CA LEU A 192 3.10 6.40 -7.92
C LEU A 192 4.38 6.54 -7.08
N SER A 193 5.18 5.48 -6.97
CA SER A 193 6.48 5.51 -6.28
C SER A 193 7.43 6.53 -6.92
N ALA A 194 7.48 6.57 -8.25
CA ALA A 194 8.30 7.54 -8.96
C ALA A 194 7.82 8.98 -8.70
N VAL A 195 6.51 9.23 -8.69
CA VAL A 195 5.96 10.56 -8.35
C VAL A 195 6.28 10.94 -6.91
N LYS A 196 6.08 10.04 -5.94
CA LYS A 196 6.42 10.28 -4.53
C LYS A 196 7.91 10.59 -4.33
N LEU A 197 8.80 9.86 -5.02
CA LEU A 197 10.23 10.13 -4.94
C LEU A 197 10.61 11.44 -5.64
N TYR A 198 9.96 11.78 -6.77
CA TYR A 198 10.13 13.06 -7.44
C TYR A 198 9.81 14.23 -6.50
N GLU A 199 8.79 14.09 -5.67
CA GLU A 199 8.45 15.13 -4.70
C GLU A 199 9.62 15.45 -3.76
N GLN A 200 10.50 14.48 -3.47
CA GLN A 200 11.70 14.65 -2.64
C GLN A 200 12.88 15.25 -3.39
N ASN A 201 13.23 14.73 -4.56
CA ASN A 201 14.51 15.04 -5.22
C ASN A 201 14.38 15.89 -6.50
N LYS A 202 13.16 16.09 -7.01
CA LYS A 202 12.84 16.81 -8.25
C LYS A 202 13.53 16.27 -9.51
N ASP A 203 13.85 14.98 -9.56
CA ASP A 203 14.41 14.34 -10.76
C ASP A 203 13.33 14.07 -11.83
N ASP A 204 13.35 14.85 -12.91
CA ASP A 204 12.40 14.74 -14.02
C ASP A 204 12.39 13.36 -14.71
N SER A 205 13.43 12.54 -14.54
CA SER A 205 13.46 11.15 -15.02
C SER A 205 12.34 10.30 -14.38
N LEU A 206 12.00 10.59 -13.13
CA LEU A 206 10.95 9.90 -12.39
C LEU A 206 9.55 10.24 -12.93
N LEU A 207 9.29 11.51 -13.22
CA LEU A 207 8.02 11.91 -13.86
C LEU A 207 7.90 11.32 -15.27
N SER A 208 9.00 11.23 -16.00
CA SER A 208 9.03 10.60 -17.32
C SER A 208 8.68 9.11 -17.23
N PHE A 209 9.25 8.41 -16.25
CA PHE A 209 8.91 7.01 -15.97
C PHE A 209 7.44 6.85 -15.55
N ALA A 210 6.94 7.69 -14.64
CA ALA A 210 5.54 7.63 -14.21
C ALA A 210 4.56 7.81 -15.39
N LYS A 211 4.79 8.80 -16.26
CA LYS A 211 4.00 9.01 -17.47
C LYS A 211 4.06 7.82 -18.42
N LYS A 212 5.23 7.20 -18.57
CA LYS A 212 5.43 6.00 -19.38
C LYS A 212 4.58 4.83 -18.86
N CYS A 213 4.56 4.61 -17.55
CA CYS A 213 3.74 3.58 -16.92
C CYS A 213 2.24 3.82 -17.13
N LEU A 214 1.76 5.04 -16.86
CA LEU A 214 0.35 5.39 -17.01
C LEU A 214 -0.13 5.28 -18.47
N SER A 215 0.66 5.78 -19.41
CA SER A 215 0.32 5.68 -20.84
C SER A 215 0.24 4.21 -21.28
N TRP A 216 1.16 3.36 -20.80
CA TRP A 216 1.13 1.94 -21.11
C TRP A 216 -0.11 1.25 -20.54
N LEU A 217 -0.53 1.59 -19.31
CA LEU A 217 -1.77 1.07 -18.73
C LEU A 217 -2.99 1.45 -19.59
N ASP A 218 -3.09 2.71 -20.01
CA ASP A 218 -4.20 3.19 -20.85
C ASP A 218 -4.24 2.52 -22.23
N ASP A 219 -3.05 2.30 -22.82
CA ASP A 219 -2.95 1.72 -24.15
C ASP A 219 -3.20 0.21 -24.17
N ASN A 220 -2.88 -0.50 -23.06
CA ASN A 220 -2.83 -1.97 -23.05
C ASN A 220 -3.85 -2.63 -22.11
N LEU A 221 -4.17 -2.00 -20.98
CA LEU A 221 -5.00 -2.62 -19.93
C LEU A 221 -6.31 -1.89 -19.68
N LEU A 222 -6.53 -0.67 -20.18
CA LEU A 222 -7.82 0.01 -20.04
C LEU A 222 -8.88 -0.62 -20.96
N ASP A 223 -9.94 -1.14 -20.37
CA ASP A 223 -11.13 -1.51 -21.11
C ASP A 223 -11.99 -0.26 -21.36
N LYS A 224 -12.06 0.15 -22.63
CA LYS A 224 -12.77 1.36 -23.04
C LYS A 224 -14.29 1.25 -22.93
N SER A 225 -14.83 0.05 -22.70
CA SER A 225 -16.29 -0.15 -22.59
C SER A 225 -16.85 0.26 -21.23
N ASP A 226 -16.06 0.10 -20.16
CA ASP A 226 -16.48 0.39 -18.78
C ASP A 226 -15.50 1.28 -18.00
N GLY A 227 -14.31 1.55 -18.53
CA GLY A 227 -13.29 2.37 -17.90
C GLY A 227 -12.48 1.65 -16.81
N PHE A 228 -12.62 0.34 -16.66
CA PHE A 228 -11.81 -0.45 -15.72
C PHE A 228 -10.56 -1.03 -16.38
N TYR A 229 -9.51 -1.22 -15.59
CA TYR A 229 -8.28 -1.86 -16.06
C TYR A 229 -8.34 -3.37 -15.87
N TYR A 230 -7.80 -4.12 -16.84
CA TYR A 230 -7.51 -5.54 -16.71
C TYR A 230 -6.41 -5.80 -15.67
N ASP A 231 -6.38 -7.00 -15.10
CA ASP A 231 -5.41 -7.37 -14.07
C ASP A 231 -3.97 -7.28 -14.58
N GLY A 232 -3.74 -7.73 -15.81
CA GLY A 232 -2.41 -7.71 -16.42
C GLY A 232 -2.30 -8.49 -17.72
N LEU A 233 -1.06 -8.73 -18.14
CA LEU A 233 -0.68 -9.35 -19.40
C LEU A 233 0.46 -10.35 -19.17
N ASN A 234 0.35 -11.54 -19.75
CA ASN A 234 1.44 -12.51 -19.77
C ASN A 234 2.37 -12.24 -20.96
N VAL A 235 3.68 -12.07 -20.70
CA VAL A 235 4.67 -11.68 -21.71
C VAL A 235 4.76 -12.73 -22.84
N ASN A 236 4.64 -14.02 -22.51
CA ASN A 236 4.93 -15.12 -23.45
C ASN A 236 3.85 -15.32 -24.51
N ASN A 237 2.58 -15.16 -24.13
CA ASN A 237 1.45 -15.35 -25.06
C ASN A 237 0.69 -14.06 -25.37
N LYS A 238 1.05 -12.94 -24.73
CA LYS A 238 0.40 -11.62 -24.88
C LYS A 238 -1.10 -11.65 -24.57
N THR A 239 -1.53 -12.64 -23.79
CA THR A 239 -2.92 -12.76 -23.36
C THR A 239 -3.15 -11.82 -22.18
N ILE A 240 -4.16 -10.96 -22.32
CA ILE A 240 -4.69 -10.13 -21.24
C ILE A 240 -5.48 -11.02 -20.29
N LEU A 241 -5.14 -11.00 -19.00
CA LEU A 241 -5.86 -11.74 -17.98
C LEU A 241 -7.02 -10.91 -17.43
N ILE A 242 -8.13 -11.61 -17.19
CA ILE A 242 -9.46 -11.01 -17.01
C ILE A 242 -9.54 -10.21 -15.71
N LYS A 243 -10.34 -9.13 -15.74
CA LYS A 243 -10.81 -8.43 -14.55
C LYS A 243 -11.41 -9.45 -13.56
N GLY A 244 -11.10 -9.30 -12.26
CA GLY A 244 -11.52 -10.24 -11.24
C GLY A 244 -12.98 -10.70 -11.40
N ASN A 245 -13.18 -12.02 -11.44
CA ASN A 245 -14.50 -12.66 -11.35
C ASN A 245 -14.90 -12.86 -9.89
#